data_AF-A0A382DPC1-F1
#
_entry.id   AF-A0A382DPC1-F1
#
_cell.length_a   1.000
_cell.length_b   1.000
_cell.length_c   1.000
_cell.angle_alpha   90.00
_cell.angle_beta   90.00
_cell.angle_gamma   90.00
#
_symmetry.space_group_name_H-M   'P 1'
#
loop_
_entity.id
_entity.type
_entity.pdbx_description
1 polymer ?
#
loop_
_entity_poly.entity_id
_entity_poly.type
_entity_poly.pdbx_seq_one_letter_code
_entity_poly.pdbx_strand_id
1 'polypeptide(L)'
;MAKKVPQDINQIFDDLDKLKDFCRDHGFRFNEADLYNPRMFVWQQYTKFINGKNCKNNWDDEISRVRSSYRPKPRQEVDKRT
;
A
#
# COMPACT_ATOMS: atom_id res chain seq x y z
N MET A 1 17.52 -29.31 1.63
CA MET A 1 16.26 -29.18 0.88
C MET A 1 15.16 -28.78 1.86
N ALA A 2 14.60 -27.59 1.75
CA ALA A 2 13.53 -27.15 2.64
C ALA A 2 12.25 -27.93 2.30
N LYS A 3 11.69 -28.65 3.29
CA LYS A 3 10.46 -29.42 3.12
C LYS A 3 9.29 -28.43 3.01
N LYS A 4 8.52 -28.48 1.92
CA LYS A 4 7.29 -27.70 1.77
C LYS A 4 6.24 -28.31 2.70
N VAL A 5 6.03 -27.69 3.86
CA VAL A 5 4.97 -28.12 4.78
C VAL A 5 3.62 -27.86 4.08
N PRO A 6 2.69 -28.82 4.04
CA PRO A 6 1.35 -28.58 3.53
C PRO A 6 0.72 -27.49 4.38
N GLN A 7 0.42 -26.35 3.76
CA GLN A 7 -0.32 -25.28 4.40
C GLN A 7 -1.78 -25.72 4.51
N ASP A 8 -2.38 -25.53 5.68
CA ASP A 8 -3.80 -25.77 5.84
C ASP A 8 -4.57 -24.75 4.98
N ILE A 9 -5.67 -25.17 4.37
CA ILE A 9 -6.51 -24.32 3.53
C ILE A 9 -7.01 -23.12 4.33
N ASN A 10 -7.36 -23.33 5.61
CA ASN A 10 -7.79 -22.26 6.50
C ASN A 10 -6.70 -21.19 6.70
N GLN A 11 -5.43 -21.61 6.84
CA GLN A 11 -4.30 -20.70 7.01
C GLN A 11 -4.08 -19.82 5.78
N ILE A 12 -4.28 -20.38 4.58
CA ILE A 12 -4.17 -19.62 3.33
C ILE A 12 -5.24 -18.52 3.29
N PHE A 13 -6.48 -18.82 3.69
CA PHE A 13 -7.53 -17.82 3.75
C PHE A 13 -7.25 -16.74 4.79
N ASP A 14 -6.79 -17.12 5.99
CA ASP A 14 -6.39 -16.16 7.03
C ASP A 14 -5.27 -15.23 6.54
N ASP A 15 -4.31 -15.76 5.79
CA ASP A 15 -3.19 -14.97 5.25
C ASP A 15 -3.63 -14.06 4.08
N LEU A 16 -4.60 -14.50 3.26
CA LEU A 16 -5.22 -13.67 2.23
C LEU A 16 -5.97 -12.49 2.85
N ASP A 17 -6.74 -12.70 3.92
CA ASP A 17 -7.47 -11.64 4.60
C ASP A 17 -6.51 -10.62 5.22
N LYS A 18 -5.43 -11.06 5.87
CA LYS A 18 -4.38 -10.16 6.38
C LYS A 18 -3.71 -9.36 5.26
N LEU A 19 -3.41 -9.99 4.13
CA LEU A 19 -2.82 -9.31 2.98
C LEU A 19 -3.79 -8.26 2.39
N LYS A 20 -5.08 -8.57 2.35
CA LYS A 20 -6.13 -7.68 1.88
C LYS A 20 -6.28 -6.45 2.78
N ASP A 21 -6.31 -6.65 4.09
CA ASP A 21 -6.36 -5.55 5.07
C ASP A 21 -5.12 -4.66 4.93
N PHE A 22 -3.93 -5.26 4.82
CA PHE A 22 -2.70 -4.53 4.56
C PHE A 22 -2.76 -3.70 3.26
N CYS A 23 -3.31 -4.25 2.18
CA CYS A 23 -3.46 -3.52 0.91
C CYS A 23 -4.39 -2.31 1.06
N ARG A 24 -5.47 -2.43 1.83
CA ARG A 24 -6.41 -1.35 2.11
C ARG A 24 -5.75 -0.22 2.89
N ASP A 25 -5.00 -0.57 3.94
CA ASP A 25 -4.39 0.40 4.85
C ASP A 25 -3.22 1.15 4.23
N HIS A 26 -2.45 0.49 3.35
CA HIS A 26 -1.26 1.09 2.70
C HIS A 26 -1.49 1.54 1.25
N GLY A 27 -2.67 1.35 0.69
CA GLY A 27 -3.03 1.85 -0.65
C GLY A 27 -2.46 1.02 -1.81
N PHE A 28 -2.35 -0.30 -1.63
CA PHE A 28 -1.91 -1.23 -2.69
C PHE A 28 -3.10 -1.91 -3.38
N ARG A 29 -2.89 -2.37 -4.61
CA ARG A 29 -3.87 -3.20 -5.32
C ARG A 29 -3.79 -4.64 -4.81
N PHE A 30 -4.92 -5.16 -4.31
CA PHE A 30 -5.01 -6.54 -3.87
C PHE A 30 -5.09 -7.51 -5.07
N ASN A 31 -4.34 -8.60 -4.98
CA ASN A 31 -4.35 -9.73 -5.90
C ASN A 31 -3.95 -11.00 -5.13
N GLU A 32 -4.79 -12.03 -5.18
CA GLU A 32 -4.60 -13.28 -4.45
C GLU A 32 -3.33 -14.02 -4.91
N ALA A 33 -2.95 -13.86 -6.18
CA ALA A 33 -1.76 -14.49 -6.76
C ALA A 33 -0.43 -13.95 -6.21
N ASP A 34 -0.47 -12.81 -5.50
CA ASP A 34 0.71 -12.21 -4.90
C ASP A 34 1.10 -12.89 -3.58
N LEU A 35 0.19 -13.64 -2.96
CA LEU A 35 0.44 -14.37 -1.72
C LEU A 35 1.59 -15.38 -1.90
N TYR A 36 2.57 -15.32 -0.99
CA TYR A 36 3.80 -16.13 -1.01
C TYR A 36 4.72 -15.94 -2.23
N ASN A 37 4.50 -14.92 -3.07
CA ASN A 37 5.34 -14.66 -4.23
C ASN A 37 6.41 -13.60 -3.93
N PRO A 38 7.69 -13.99 -3.74
CA PRO A 38 8.76 -13.05 -3.38
C PRO A 38 9.08 -12.03 -4.48
N ARG A 39 8.65 -12.26 -5.73
CA ARG A 39 8.86 -11.30 -6.83
C ARG A 39 7.85 -10.15 -6.80
N MET A 40 6.71 -10.34 -6.13
CA MET A 40 5.66 -9.34 -6.10
C MET A 40 6.00 -8.26 -5.08
N PHE A 41 5.89 -7.01 -5.52
CA PHE A 41 6.22 -5.87 -4.68
C PHE A 41 5.34 -5.80 -3.43
N VAL A 42 4.04 -6.06 -3.57
CA VAL A 42 3.07 -6.08 -2.46
C VAL A 42 3.51 -7.10 -1.40
N TRP A 43 3.89 -8.31 -1.81
CA TRP A 43 4.36 -9.35 -0.90
C TRP A 43 5.67 -8.99 -0.18
N GLN A 44 6.63 -8.38 -0.87
CA GLN A 44 7.86 -7.90 -0.24
C GLN A 44 7.57 -6.84 0.83
N GLN A 45 6.61 -5.95 0.57
CA GLN A 45 6.20 -4.90 1.49
C GLN A 45 5.41 -5.46 2.68
N TYR A 46 4.49 -6.38 2.44
CA TYR A 46 3.79 -7.12 3.48
C TYR A 46 4.78 -7.90 4.37
N THR A 47 5.77 -8.56 3.76
CA THR A 47 6.85 -9.25 4.49
C THR A 47 7.66 -8.30 5.36
N LYS A 48 7.89 -7.05 4.93
CA LYS A 48 8.53 -6.04 5.79
C LYS A 48 7.62 -5.62 6.94
N PHE A 49 6.34 -5.42 6.67
CA PHE A 49 5.33 -5.05 7.66
C PHE A 49 5.22 -6.09 8.79
N ILE A 50 5.06 -7.38 8.46
CA ILE A 50 4.99 -8.45 9.48
C ILE A 50 6.28 -8.58 10.30
N ASN A 51 7.42 -8.22 9.70
CA ASN A 51 8.73 -8.24 10.38
C ASN A 51 9.01 -6.95 11.17
N GLY A 52 8.05 -6.01 11.25
CA GLY A 52 8.21 -4.73 11.93
C GLY A 52 9.21 -3.78 11.26
N LYS A 53 9.57 -4.03 9.99
CA LYS A 53 10.45 -3.16 9.22
C LYS A 53 9.64 -2.08 8.51
N ASN A 54 10.31 -0.98 8.17
CA ASN A 54 9.67 0.14 7.48
C ASN A 54 9.04 -0.32 6.15
N CYS A 55 7.73 -0.14 6.04
CA CYS A 55 6.96 -0.42 4.83
C CYS A 55 6.63 0.89 4.12
N LYS A 56 6.65 0.86 2.78
CA LYS A 56 6.14 1.95 1.95
C LYS A 56 4.62 2.05 2.13
N ASN A 57 4.10 3.27 2.26
CA ASN A 57 2.68 3.58 2.25
C ASN A 57 2.35 4.42 1.02
N ASN A 58 1.54 3.88 0.12
CA ASN A 58 1.20 4.55 -1.13
C ASN A 58 0.29 5.76 -0.88
N TRP A 59 -0.54 5.74 0.16
CA TRP A 59 -1.36 6.91 0.54
C TRP A 59 -0.49 8.11 0.89
N ASP A 60 0.58 7.90 1.67
CA ASP A 60 1.48 8.98 2.09
C ASP A 60 2.28 9.56 0.91
N ASP A 61 2.74 8.70 0.00
CA ASP A 61 3.40 9.10 -1.26
C ASP A 61 2.44 9.95 -2.13
N GLU A 62 1.19 9.51 -2.31
CA GLU A 62 0.19 10.22 -3.10
C GLU A 62 -0.19 11.57 -2.46
N ILE A 63 -0.39 11.62 -1.13
CA ILE A 63 -0.63 12.88 -0.41
C ILE A 63 0.54 13.84 -0.60
N SER A 64 1.77 13.34 -0.49
CA SER A 64 2.99 14.13 -0.67
C SER A 64 3.10 14.67 -2.10
N ARG A 65 2.79 13.83 -3.10
CA ARG A 65 2.74 14.20 -4.51
C ARG A 65 1.70 15.29 -4.76
N VAL A 66 0.47 15.11 -4.26
CA VAL A 66 -0.60 16.09 -4.39
C VAL A 66 -0.20 17.41 -3.76
N ARG A 67 0.32 17.40 -2.52
CA ARG A 67 0.81 18.61 -1.83
C ARG A 67 1.89 19.34 -2.61
N SER A 68 2.85 18.61 -3.18
CA SER A 68 3.91 19.19 -4.02
C SER A 68 3.35 19.79 -5.31
N SER A 69 2.39 19.12 -5.94
CA SER A 69 1.77 19.58 -7.19
C SER A 69 0.76 20.72 -7.01
N TYR A 70 0.23 20.91 -5.79
CA TYR A 70 -0.77 21.92 -5.51
C TYR A 70 -0.13 23.31 -5.51
N ARG A 71 -0.12 23.96 -6.67
CA ARG A 71 0.21 25.38 -6.78
C ARG A 71 -1.06 26.18 -6.41
N PRO A 72 -1.11 26.87 -5.26
CA PRO A 72 -2.28 27.66 -4.90
C PRO A 72 -2.53 28.68 -6.01
N LYS A 73 -3.74 28.68 -6.59
CA LYS A 73 -4.10 29.73 -7.54
C LYS A 73 -4.07 31.06 -6.78
N PRO A 74 -3.40 32.11 -7.31
CA PRO A 74 -3.44 33.42 -6.68
C PRO A 74 -4.91 33.82 -6.54
N ARG A 75 -5.28 34.23 -5.32
CA ARG A 75 -6.60 34.82 -5.04
C ARG A 75 -6.77 35.99 -6.00
N GLN A 76 -7.73 35.92 -6.92
CA GLN A 76 -8.00 37.04 -7.81
C GLN A 76 -8.33 38.25 -6.93
N GLU A 77 -7.48 39.26 -7.00
CA GLU A 77 -7.73 40.56 -6.41
C GLU A 77 -8.95 41.10 -7.17
N VAL A 78 -10.11 41.06 -6.51
CA VAL A 78 -11.34 41.66 -7.02
C VAL A 78 -11.03 43.13 -7.27
N ASP A 79 -10.92 43.45 -8.56
CA ASP A 79 -10.42 44.71 -9.05
C ASP A 79 -11.20 45.89 -8.44
N LYS A 80 -10.42 46.90 -8.08
CA LYS A 80 -10.83 48.14 -7.42
C LYS A 80 -11.68 48.94 -8.41
N ARG A 81 -12.99 48.70 -8.41
CA ARG A 81 -13.98 49.58 -9.05
C ARG A 81 -14.82 50.27 -7.98
N THR A 82 -14.25 51.27 -7.34
CA THR A 82 -14.93 52.47 -6.82
C THR A 82 -13.90 53.59 -6.77
#